data_AF-G4YZ20-F1
#
_entry.id   AF-G4YZ20-F1
#
_cell.length_a   1.000
_cell.length_b   1.000
_cell.length_c   1.000
_cell.angle_alpha   90.00
_cell.angle_beta   90.00
_cell.angle_gamma   90.00
#
_symmetry.space_group_name_H-M   'P 1'
#
loop_
_entity.id
_entity.type
_entity.pdbx_description
1 polymer ?
#
loop_
_entity_poly.entity_id
_entity_poly.type
_entity_poly.pdbx_seq_one_letter_code
_entity_poly.pdbx_strand_id
1 'polypeptide(L)' 'LIIHLQKTRTPPRAKHLRPLYWQSRRLADKLAVNSWQHHPRVHNSMADAFANMVMDSRRSFQ' A
#
# COMPACT_ATOMS: atom_id res chain seq x y z
N LEU A 1 2.65 4.88 8.49
CA LEU A 1 3.64 3.86 8.91
C LEU A 1 4.16 2.95 7.78
N ILE A 2 3.42 2.66 6.70
CA ILE A 2 3.96 1.88 5.54
C ILE A 2 4.83 2.75 4.60
N ILE A 3 4.40 4.00 4.35
CA ILE A 3 5.14 4.94 3.49
C ILE A 3 6.57 5.20 4.01
N HIS A 4 6.74 5.28 5.33
CA HIS A 4 8.06 5.46 5.93
C HIS A 4 8.96 4.25 5.63
N LEU A 5 8.46 3.02 5.79
CA LEU A 5 9.19 1.80 5.47
C LEU A 5 9.64 1.74 4.00
N GLN A 6 8.79 2.23 3.07
CA GLN A 6 9.15 2.33 1.66
C GLN A 6 10.23 3.38 1.38
N LYS A 7 10.25 4.48 2.14
CA LYS A 7 11.30 5.51 2.06
C LYS A 7 12.63 5.00 2.62
N THR A 8 12.62 4.45 3.82
CA THR A 8 13.82 3.97 4.53
C THR A 8 14.31 2.62 4.03
N ARG A 9 13.55 1.97 3.13
CA ARG A 9 13.79 0.62 2.63
C ARG A 9 13.87 -0.44 3.74
N THR A 10 13.26 -0.17 4.89
CA THR A 10 13.27 -1.10 6.03
C THR A 10 12.05 -2.02 5.97
N PRO A 11 12.23 -3.34 6.04
CA PRO A 11 11.09 -4.26 6.06
C PRO A 11 10.27 -4.12 7.35
N PRO A 12 8.95 -4.42 7.30
CA PRO A 12 8.11 -4.39 8.49
C PRO A 12 8.53 -5.43 9.53
N ARG A 13 8.37 -5.08 10.81
CA ARG A 13 8.62 -6.00 11.94
C ARG A 13 7.69 -7.22 11.89
N ALA A 14 6.44 -7.01 11.48
CA ALA A 14 5.44 -8.05 11.30
C ALA A 14 5.82 -9.00 10.16
N LYS A 15 6.05 -10.28 10.50
CA LYS A 15 6.54 -11.30 9.56
C LYS A 15 5.60 -11.51 8.36
N HIS A 16 4.29 -11.48 8.58
CA HIS A 16 3.28 -11.70 7.53
C HIS A 16 3.22 -10.56 6.50
N LEU A 17 3.71 -9.36 6.83
CA LEU A 17 3.76 -8.22 5.90
C LEU A 17 5.06 -8.16 5.08
N ARG A 18 6.09 -8.92 5.45
CA ARG A 18 7.39 -8.91 4.75
C ARG A 18 7.29 -9.35 3.29
N PRO A 19 6.55 -10.41 2.93
CA PRO A 19 6.42 -10.82 1.53
C PRO A 19 5.76 -9.72 0.68
N LEU A 20 4.66 -9.14 1.18
CA LEU A 20 3.93 -8.08 0.50
C LEU A 20 4.81 -6.83 0.31
N TYR A 21 5.55 -6.44 1.35
CA TYR A 21 6.49 -5.33 1.28
C TYR A 21 7.53 -5.50 0.17
N TRP A 22 8.16 -6.68 0.06
CA TRP A 22 9.17 -6.94 -0.96
C TRP A 22 8.59 -6.98 -2.38
N GLN A 23 7.39 -7.52 -2.55
CA GLN A 23 6.69 -7.49 -3.84
C GLN A 23 6.41 -6.04 -4.28
N SER A 24 5.82 -5.24 -3.41
CA SER A 24 5.57 -3.82 -3.68
C SER A 24 6.87 -3.06 -3.96
N ARG A 25 7.95 -3.37 -3.24
CA ARG A 25 9.25 -2.71 -3.43
C ARG A 25 9.85 -3.01 -4.80
N ARG A 26 9.86 -4.29 -5.22
CA ARG A 26 10.36 -4.68 -6.54
C ARG A 26 9.61 -3.98 -7.67
N LEU A 27 8.28 -3.82 -7.53
CA LEU A 27 7.48 -3.06 -8.49
C LEU A 27 7.83 -1.57 -8.46
N ALA A 28 7.99 -0.99 -7.28
CA ALA A 28 8.39 0.42 -7.15
C ALA A 28 9.77 0.70 -7.75
N ASP A 29 10.72 -0.23 -7.60
CA ASP A 29 12.05 -0.13 -8.21
C ASP A 29 11.96 -0.23 -9.75
N LYS A 30 11.11 -1.11 -10.29
CA LYS A 30 10.85 -1.21 -11.75
C LYS A 30 10.20 0.04 -12.33
N LEU A 31 9.31 0.67 -11.57
CA LEU A 31 8.59 1.88 -11.98
C LEU A 31 9.38 3.17 -11.71
N ALA A 32 10.62 3.07 -11.22
CA ALA A 32 11.45 4.21 -10.83
C ALA A 32 10.71 5.19 -9.91
N VAL A 33 10.01 4.67 -8.89
CA VAL A 33 9.28 5.51 -7.94
C VAL A 33 10.25 6.35 -7.12
N ASN A 34 10.22 7.67 -7.35
CA ASN A 34 11.16 8.61 -6.76
C ASN A 34 10.77 9.06 -5.34
N SER A 35 9.46 9.14 -5.04
CA SER A 35 9.00 9.64 -3.75
C SER A 35 7.72 8.95 -3.30
N TRP A 36 7.54 8.93 -1.98
CA TRP A 36 6.32 8.43 -1.34
C TRP A 36 5.71 9.55 -0.51
N GLN A 37 4.44 9.85 -0.71
CA GLN A 37 3.74 10.90 0.02
C GLN A 37 2.50 10.34 0.68
N HIS A 38 2.25 10.76 1.92
CA HIS A 38 1.06 10.37 2.66
C HIS A 38 -0.03 11.39 2.38
N HIS A 39 -1.07 10.96 1.67
CA HIS A 39 -2.26 11.77 1.46
C HIS A 39 -3.36 11.29 2.41
N PRO A 40 -4.03 12.20 3.14
CA PRO A 40 -5.22 11.85 3.92
C PRO A 40 -6.31 11.24 3.01
N ARG A 41 -7.15 10.36 3.57
CA ARG A 41 -8.24 9.68 2.84
C ARG A 41 -9.12 10.65 2.04
N VAL A 42 -9.43 11.81 2.62
CA VAL A 42 -10.23 12.89 2.01
C VAL A 42 -9.59 13.46 0.73
N HIS A 43 -8.26 13.36 0.60
CA HIS A 43 -7.52 13.81 -0.58
C HIS A 43 -7.23 12.67 -1.57
N ASN A 44 -7.66 11.44 -1.27
CA ASN A 44 -7.49 10.27 -2.13
C ASN A 44 -8.82 9.56 -2.38
N SER A 45 -9.88 10.35 -2.56
CA SER A 45 -11.28 9.89 -2.62
C SER A 45 -11.53 8.86 -3.72
N MET A 46 -10.81 8.93 -4.83
CA MET A 46 -10.97 7.98 -5.94
C MET A 46 -10.46 6.57 -5.57
N ALA A 47 -9.23 6.46 -5.07
CA ALA A 47 -8.70 5.18 -4.62
C ALA A 47 -9.52 4.62 -3.44
N ASP A 48 -10.04 5.52 -2.61
CA ASP A 48 -10.90 5.19 -1.50
C ASP A 48 -12.25 4.60 -1.92
N ALA A 49 -12.89 5.23 -2.90
CA ALA A 49 -14.14 4.76 -3.48
C ALA A 49 -13.95 3.37 -4.14
N PHE A 50 -12.85 3.14 -4.84
CA PHE A 50 -12.55 1.83 -5.40
C PHE A 50 -12.34 0.76 -4.32
N ALA A 51 -11.61 1.09 -3.25
CA ALA A 51 -11.40 0.15 -2.15
C ALA A 51 -12.74 -0.21 -1.50
N ASN A 52 -13.59 0.78 -1.22
CA ASN A 52 -14.93 0.56 -0.67
C ASN A 52 -15.79 -0.27 -1.62
N MET A 53 -15.82 0.05 -2.91
CA MET A 53 -16.58 -0.72 -3.91
C MET A 53 -16.15 -2.19 -3.97
N VAL A 54 -14.86 -2.49 -3.85
CA VAL A 54 -14.37 -3.88 -3.83
C VAL A 54 -14.74 -4.59 -2.52
N MET A 55 -14.68 -3.89 -1.39
CA MET A 55 -15.15 -4.42 -0.10
C MET A 55 -16.66 -4.69 -0.11
N ASP A 56 -17.45 -3.82 -0.72
CA ASP A 56 -18.92 -3.93 -0.77
C ASP A 56 -19.38 -4.99 -1.79
N SER A 57 -18.67 -5.10 -2.92
CA SER A 57 -18.97 -6.10 -3.96
C SER A 57 -18.52 -7.51 -3.57
N ARG A 58 -17.51 -7.64 -2.70
CA ARG A 58 -17.14 -8.91 -2.09
C ARG A 58 -17.88 -9.07 -0.77
N ARG A 59 -19.03 -9.74 -0.81
CA ARG A 59 -19.56 -10.47 0.36
C ARG A 59 -18.37 -11.06 1.11
N SER A 60 -18.19 -10.65 2.36
CA SER A 60 -17.09 -11.06 3.23
C SER A 60 -16.82 -12.56 3.10
N PHE A 61 -15.76 -12.95 2.39
CA PHE A 61 -15.16 -14.24 2.61
C PHE A 61 -14.17 -14.03 3.76
N GLN A 62 -14.75 -14.09 4.95
CA GLN A 62 -14.04 -14.18 6.21
C GLN A 62 -13.63 -15.64 6.45
#